data_AF-A0A1M5EJP6-F1
#
_entry.id   AF-A0A1M5EJP6-F1
#
_cell.length_a   1.000
_cell.length_b   1.000
_cell.length_c   1.000
_cell.angle_alpha   90.00
_cell.angle_beta   90.00
_cell.angle_gamma   90.00
#
_symmetry.space_group_name_H-M   'P 1'
#
loop_
_entity.id
_entity.type
_entity.pdbx_description
1 polymer ?
#
loop_
_entity_poly.entity_id
_entity_poly.type
_entity_poly.pdbx_seq_one_letter_code
_entity_poly.pdbx_strand_id
1 'polypeptide(L)'
;MKQERPPKFYIKAFEEFIGKKLQKGEYKYERIEGHTDLLYEGVTYRISSYEDLVQDFTQYFERESYDEITTQVPEQLWDLMLDQVEGYSSGQIIVGIYKAWRGYWYNERDRFKDPETFKRSKQESFEDLQVLIEAYKEDTDKLVEFAYAISDFVILPCIAMFIKSTYDDLESFVEDSVTILMSECGEYLTMGETFEEIYLPEAENEISHFIIYNPVNDLEECDQE
;
A
#
# COMPACT_ATOMS: atom_id res chain seq x y z
N MET A 1 2.51 -14.74 -17.39
CA MET A 1 1.89 -13.50 -17.89
C MET A 1 0.38 -13.69 -17.90
N LYS A 2 -0.31 -13.29 -16.83
CA LYS A 2 -1.78 -13.17 -16.84
C LYS A 2 -2.14 -11.92 -17.66
N GLN A 3 -3.28 -11.98 -18.35
CA GLN A 3 -3.75 -10.90 -19.23
C GLN A 3 -4.21 -9.70 -18.41
N GLU A 4 -3.70 -8.51 -18.77
CA GLU A 4 -4.19 -7.23 -18.27
C GLU A 4 -5.71 -7.11 -18.52
N ARG A 5 -6.45 -6.60 -17.52
CA ARG A 5 -7.89 -6.35 -17.65
C ARG A 5 -8.14 -5.35 -18.78
N PRO A 6 -9.05 -5.64 -19.72
CA PRO A 6 -9.36 -4.71 -20.81
C PRO A 6 -9.90 -3.36 -20.28
N PRO A 7 -9.51 -2.22 -20.89
CA PRO A 7 -9.94 -0.88 -20.45
C PRO A 7 -11.46 -0.69 -20.30
N LYS A 8 -12.25 -1.48 -21.03
CA LYS A 8 -13.72 -1.47 -20.98
C LYS A 8 -14.29 -1.76 -19.58
N PHE A 9 -13.57 -2.47 -18.72
CA PHE A 9 -14.06 -2.82 -17.39
C PHE A 9 -13.94 -1.63 -16.42
N TYR A 10 -12.81 -0.92 -16.44
CA TYR A 10 -12.63 0.32 -15.67
C TYR A 10 -13.62 1.41 -16.08
N ILE A 11 -13.86 1.57 -17.39
CA ILE A 11 -14.86 2.53 -17.88
C ILE A 11 -16.26 2.16 -17.38
N LYS A 12 -16.63 0.88 -17.41
CA LYS A 12 -17.92 0.43 -16.87
C LYS A 12 -18.04 0.65 -15.36
N ALA A 13 -16.96 0.42 -14.61
CA ALA A 13 -16.97 0.65 -13.16
C ALA A 13 -17.20 2.13 -12.89
N PHE A 14 -16.55 3.00 -13.68
CA PHE A 14 -16.77 4.43 -13.63
C PHE A 14 -18.19 4.84 -14.03
N GLU A 15 -18.76 4.25 -15.08
CA GLU A 15 -20.16 4.50 -15.48
C GLU A 15 -21.16 4.16 -14.38
N GLU A 16 -20.91 3.09 -13.62
CA GLU A 16 -21.71 2.70 -12.46
C GLU A 16 -21.58 3.74 -11.33
N PHE A 17 -20.35 4.14 -11.02
CA PHE A 17 -20.04 5.17 -10.03
C PHE A 17 -20.74 6.51 -10.32
N ILE A 18 -20.67 7.02 -11.55
CA ILE A 18 -21.36 8.27 -11.92
C ILE A 18 -22.86 8.09 -12.20
N GLY A 19 -23.38 6.85 -12.15
CA GLY A 19 -24.77 6.51 -12.42
C GLY A 19 -25.24 6.79 -13.85
N LYS A 20 -24.32 6.93 -14.82
CA LYS A 20 -24.66 7.19 -16.24
C LYS A 20 -23.64 6.59 -17.20
N LYS A 21 -24.13 6.23 -18.39
CA LYS A 21 -23.27 5.77 -19.49
C LYS A 21 -22.50 6.93 -20.09
N LEU A 22 -21.21 6.68 -20.32
CA LEU A 22 -20.32 7.63 -20.97
C LEU A 22 -20.39 7.48 -22.49
N GLN A 23 -20.43 8.61 -23.17
CA GLN A 23 -20.28 8.68 -24.61
C GLN A 23 -18.80 8.86 -24.98
N LYS A 24 -18.43 8.35 -26.15
CA LYS A 24 -17.08 8.50 -26.67
C LYS A 24 -16.76 9.99 -26.84
N GLY A 25 -15.70 10.45 -26.17
CA GLY A 25 -15.26 11.85 -26.19
C GLY A 25 -15.61 12.64 -24.93
N GLU A 26 -16.43 12.09 -24.03
CA GLU A 26 -16.71 12.71 -22.71
C GLU A 26 -15.60 12.47 -21.69
N TYR A 27 -14.72 11.49 -21.94
CA TYR A 27 -13.64 11.11 -21.06
C TYR A 27 -12.34 10.86 -21.83
N LYS A 28 -11.22 10.96 -21.11
CA LYS A 28 -9.92 10.39 -21.50
C LYS A 28 -9.49 9.42 -20.42
N TYR A 29 -8.72 8.41 -20.78
CA TYR A 29 -8.14 7.54 -19.78
C TYR A 29 -6.70 7.22 -20.15
N GLU A 30 -5.90 6.98 -19.12
CA GLU A 30 -4.53 6.50 -19.19
C GLU A 30 -4.38 5.33 -18.23
N ARG A 31 -3.70 4.29 -18.69
CA ARG A 31 -3.36 3.17 -17.82
C ARG A 31 -1.98 3.45 -17.24
N ILE A 32 -1.91 3.46 -15.93
CA ILE A 32 -0.66 3.56 -15.15
C ILE A 32 -0.48 2.19 -14.47
N GLU A 33 0.74 1.80 -14.15
CA GLU A 33 0.99 0.52 -13.47
C GLU A 33 0.08 0.42 -12.23
N GLY A 34 -0.75 -0.63 -12.17
CA GLY A 34 -1.65 -0.85 -11.05
C GLY A 34 -3.03 -0.17 -11.08
N HIS A 35 -3.28 0.78 -11.99
CA HIS A 35 -4.52 1.54 -11.95
C HIS A 35 -4.84 2.25 -13.27
N THR A 36 -6.09 2.68 -13.42
CA THR A 36 -6.54 3.50 -14.54
C THR A 36 -6.89 4.90 -14.07
N ASP A 37 -6.21 5.90 -14.61
CA ASP A 37 -6.58 7.30 -14.44
C ASP A 37 -7.60 7.68 -15.54
N LEU A 38 -8.75 8.18 -15.15
CA LEU A 38 -9.87 8.56 -16.02
C LEU A 38 -10.21 10.03 -15.81
N LEU A 39 -9.89 10.87 -16.81
CA LEU A 39 -10.25 12.28 -16.83
C LEU A 39 -11.68 12.46 -17.35
N TYR A 40 -12.57 12.96 -16.49
CA TYR A 40 -13.97 13.23 -16.77
C TYR A 40 -14.39 14.60 -16.19
N GLU A 41 -15.04 15.44 -16.99
CA GLU A 41 -15.48 16.80 -16.56
C GLU A 41 -14.40 17.69 -15.92
N GLY A 42 -13.12 17.46 -16.24
CA GLY A 42 -11.99 18.22 -15.68
C GLY A 42 -11.38 17.61 -14.42
N VAL A 43 -11.88 16.47 -13.99
CA VAL A 43 -11.47 15.72 -12.79
C VAL A 43 -10.82 14.40 -13.20
N THR A 44 -9.67 14.07 -12.65
CA THR A 44 -8.97 12.79 -12.92
C THR A 44 -9.31 11.79 -11.83
N TYR A 45 -10.13 10.79 -12.12
CA TYR A 45 -10.45 9.73 -11.18
C TYR A 45 -9.45 8.58 -11.32
N ARG A 46 -8.92 8.04 -10.22
CA ARG A 46 -8.16 6.78 -10.29
C ARG A 46 -9.07 5.62 -9.99
N ILE A 47 -8.88 4.54 -10.74
CA ILE A 47 -9.67 3.32 -10.66
C ILE A 47 -8.72 2.13 -10.55
N SER A 48 -8.77 1.42 -9.44
CA SER A 48 -7.98 0.22 -9.19
C SER A 48 -8.90 -0.98 -8.99
N SER A 49 -8.59 -2.13 -9.59
CA SER A 49 -9.28 -3.37 -9.27
C SER A 49 -8.54 -4.16 -8.19
N TYR A 50 -9.24 -5.06 -7.50
CA TYR A 50 -8.62 -6.00 -6.55
C TYR A 50 -7.40 -6.71 -7.16
N GLU A 51 -7.52 -7.21 -8.39
CA GLU A 51 -6.44 -7.93 -9.06
C GLU A 51 -5.27 -7.04 -9.46
N ASP A 52 -5.52 -5.76 -9.73
CA ASP A 52 -4.45 -4.80 -9.97
C ASP A 52 -3.63 -4.61 -8.68
N LEU A 53 -4.31 -4.40 -7.55
CA LEU A 53 -3.67 -4.26 -6.25
C LEU A 53 -2.92 -5.53 -5.84
N VAL A 54 -3.49 -6.71 -6.06
CA VAL A 54 -2.81 -8.00 -5.84
C VAL A 54 -1.54 -8.09 -6.69
N GLN A 55 -1.61 -7.69 -7.96
CA GLN A 55 -0.45 -7.72 -8.84
C GLN A 55 0.63 -6.74 -8.38
N ASP A 56 0.27 -5.54 -7.96
CA ASP A 56 1.21 -4.53 -7.48
C ASP A 56 1.90 -4.97 -6.19
N PHE A 57 1.12 -5.39 -5.19
CA PHE A 57 1.64 -5.90 -3.93
C PHE A 57 2.57 -7.09 -4.17
N THR A 58 2.16 -8.05 -5.02
CA THR A 58 3.03 -9.17 -5.40
C THR A 58 4.37 -8.66 -5.92
N GLN A 59 4.38 -7.69 -6.84
CA GLN A 59 5.63 -7.15 -7.38
C GLN A 59 6.47 -6.42 -6.34
N TYR A 60 5.86 -5.62 -5.47
CA TYR A 60 6.56 -4.89 -4.41
C TYR A 60 7.30 -5.86 -3.48
N PHE A 61 6.63 -6.95 -3.09
CA PHE A 61 7.19 -7.91 -2.15
C PHE A 61 8.08 -8.99 -2.78
N GLU A 62 7.88 -9.34 -4.06
CA GLU A 62 8.80 -10.22 -4.81
C GLU A 62 10.15 -9.54 -5.08
N ARG A 63 10.11 -8.23 -5.40
CA ARG A 63 11.31 -7.45 -5.70
C ARG A 63 11.99 -6.88 -4.45
N GLU A 64 11.37 -7.06 -3.28
CA GLU A 64 11.79 -6.43 -2.02
C GLU A 64 11.98 -4.91 -2.21
N SER A 65 10.97 -4.32 -2.86
CA SER A 65 10.89 -2.94 -3.31
C SER A 65 10.44 -2.04 -2.16
N TYR A 66 11.35 -1.77 -1.22
CA TYR A 66 11.04 -1.04 0.03
C TYR A 66 10.51 0.38 -0.21
N ASP A 67 10.94 1.05 -1.29
CA ASP A 67 10.47 2.38 -1.67
C ASP A 67 8.99 2.34 -2.06
N GLU A 68 8.58 1.36 -2.86
CA GLU A 68 7.17 1.17 -3.24
C GLU A 68 6.32 0.74 -2.03
N ILE A 69 6.82 -0.16 -1.17
CA ILE A 69 6.14 -0.54 0.08
C ILE A 69 5.85 0.69 0.95
N THR A 70 6.78 1.65 1.01
CA THR A 70 6.62 2.86 1.84
C THR A 70 5.71 3.89 1.19
N THR A 71 5.81 4.06 -0.14
CA THR A 71 5.16 5.18 -0.84
C THR A 71 3.81 4.85 -1.45
N GLN A 72 3.50 3.57 -1.68
CA GLN A 72 2.27 3.11 -2.33
C GLN A 72 1.31 2.40 -1.38
N VAL A 73 1.72 2.12 -0.13
CA VAL A 73 0.92 1.38 0.83
C VAL A 73 0.76 2.20 2.11
N PRO A 74 -0.48 2.45 2.57
CA PRO A 74 -0.71 3.23 3.78
C PRO A 74 -0.21 2.50 5.03
N GLU A 75 0.33 3.23 6.00
CA GLU A 75 0.87 2.65 7.22
C GLU A 75 -0.19 1.92 8.06
N GLN A 76 -1.45 2.37 8.00
CA GLN A 76 -2.58 1.78 8.72
C GLN A 76 -2.80 0.31 8.34
N LEU A 77 -2.48 -0.06 7.10
CA LEU A 77 -2.54 -1.47 6.71
C LEU A 77 -1.62 -2.32 7.58
N TRP A 78 -0.42 -1.84 7.90
CA TRP A 78 0.52 -2.59 8.71
C TRP A 78 0.09 -2.72 10.15
N ASP A 79 -0.66 -1.75 10.67
CA ASP A 79 -1.24 -1.82 12.02
C ASP A 79 -2.28 -2.94 12.09
N LEU A 80 -3.23 -2.95 11.15
CA LEU A 80 -4.26 -3.98 11.05
C LEU A 80 -3.69 -5.38 10.76
N MET A 81 -2.65 -5.46 9.93
CA MET A 81 -1.99 -6.73 9.63
C MET A 81 -1.17 -7.23 10.82
N LEU A 82 -0.58 -6.35 11.61
CA LEU A 82 0.19 -6.72 12.80
C LEU A 82 -0.73 -7.32 13.89
N ASP A 83 -1.95 -6.79 14.04
CA ASP A 83 -2.97 -7.33 14.95
C ASP A 83 -3.36 -8.79 14.61
N GLN A 84 -3.18 -9.21 13.36
CA GLN A 84 -3.44 -10.57 12.90
C GLN A 84 -2.24 -11.52 13.13
N VAL A 85 -1.10 -11.01 13.56
CA VAL A 85 0.10 -11.81 13.86
C VAL A 85 -0.08 -12.52 15.21
N GLU A 86 -0.72 -13.69 15.16
CA GLU A 86 -0.94 -14.52 16.36
C GLU A 86 0.31 -15.30 16.77
N GLY A 87 0.48 -15.51 18.09
CA GLY A 87 1.48 -16.43 18.64
C GLY A 87 2.91 -15.88 18.72
N TYR A 88 3.13 -14.61 18.37
CA TYR A 88 4.41 -13.93 18.55
C TYR A 88 4.41 -13.08 19.83
N SER A 89 5.39 -13.31 20.69
CA SER A 89 5.69 -12.37 21.78
C SER A 89 6.34 -11.09 21.26
N SER A 90 6.26 -10.00 22.03
CA SER A 90 6.93 -8.72 21.70
C SER A 90 8.42 -8.90 21.43
N GLY A 91 9.10 -9.80 22.15
CA GLY A 91 10.50 -10.14 21.90
C GLY A 91 10.74 -10.85 20.55
N GLN A 92 9.83 -11.71 20.11
CA GLN A 92 9.90 -12.33 18.78
C GLN A 92 9.62 -11.32 17.68
N ILE A 93 8.67 -10.39 17.87
CA ILE A 93 8.38 -9.29 16.95
C ILE A 93 9.63 -8.42 16.77
N ILE A 94 10.27 -7.96 17.87
CA ILE A 94 11.51 -7.18 17.83
C ILE A 94 12.61 -7.92 17.05
N VAL A 95 12.80 -9.22 17.32
CA VAL A 95 13.80 -10.03 16.60
C VAL A 95 13.45 -10.17 15.11
N GLY A 96 12.17 -10.28 14.78
CA GLY A 96 11.67 -10.32 13.41
C GLY A 96 11.99 -9.03 12.64
N ILE A 97 11.64 -7.89 13.22
CA ILE A 97 11.93 -6.56 12.64
C ILE A 97 13.43 -6.35 12.50
N TYR A 98 14.24 -6.73 13.49
CA TYR A 98 15.71 -6.64 13.36
C TYR A 98 16.25 -7.50 12.21
N LYS A 99 15.69 -8.69 11.96
CA LYS A 99 16.06 -9.52 10.81
C LYS A 99 15.66 -8.85 9.49
N ALA A 100 14.46 -8.27 9.41
CA ALA A 100 14.00 -7.52 8.24
C ALA A 100 14.91 -6.30 7.97
N TRP A 101 15.26 -5.53 9.00
CA TRP A 101 16.22 -4.42 8.93
C TRP A 101 17.60 -4.85 8.41
N ARG A 102 18.08 -6.02 8.83
CA ARG A 102 19.33 -6.57 8.26
C ARG A 102 19.19 -6.93 6.78
N GLY A 103 18.02 -7.43 6.36
CA GLY A 103 17.67 -7.72 4.98
C GLY A 103 17.65 -6.45 4.13
N TYR A 104 16.98 -5.40 4.60
CA TYR A 104 16.95 -4.07 3.97
C TYR A 104 18.37 -3.58 3.62
N TRP A 105 19.26 -3.49 4.60
CA TRP A 105 20.63 -3.01 4.35
C TRP A 105 21.51 -3.97 3.57
N TYR A 106 21.14 -5.24 3.47
CA TYR A 106 21.81 -6.18 2.57
C TYR A 106 21.45 -5.86 1.10
N ASN A 107 20.18 -5.58 0.83
CA ASN A 107 19.67 -5.27 -0.51
C ASN A 107 20.05 -3.85 -0.96
N GLU A 108 19.98 -2.88 -0.06
CA GLU A 108 20.28 -1.48 -0.39
C GLU A 108 21.76 -1.21 -0.64
N ARG A 109 22.65 -2.13 -0.24
CA ARG A 109 24.10 -1.91 -0.28
C ARG A 109 24.62 -1.44 -1.64
N ASP A 110 24.13 -2.03 -2.72
CA ASP A 110 24.62 -1.75 -4.08
C ASP A 110 24.04 -0.46 -4.66
N ARG A 111 23.02 0.14 -4.03
CA ARG A 111 22.46 1.44 -4.40
C ARG A 111 23.35 2.60 -3.95
N PHE A 112 24.19 2.39 -2.94
CA PHE A 112 25.11 3.41 -2.44
C PHE A 112 26.42 3.41 -3.23
N LYS A 113 26.69 4.51 -3.93
CA LYS A 113 27.97 4.73 -4.62
C LYS A 113 29.14 4.96 -3.67
N ASP A 114 28.87 5.48 -2.47
CA ASP A 114 29.86 5.80 -1.45
C ASP A 114 29.71 4.88 -0.22
N PRO A 115 30.73 4.06 0.10
CA PRO A 115 30.69 3.17 1.26
C PRO A 115 30.55 3.88 2.62
N GLU A 116 31.06 5.11 2.77
CA GLU A 116 30.93 5.84 4.04
C GLU A 116 29.51 6.37 4.23
N THR A 117 28.88 6.87 3.17
CA THR A 117 27.45 7.23 3.19
C THR A 117 26.59 6.02 3.55
N PHE A 118 26.83 4.84 2.94
CA PHE A 118 26.13 3.60 3.32
C PHE A 118 26.29 3.27 4.80
N LYS A 119 27.53 3.31 5.30
CA LYS A 119 27.82 2.98 6.70
C LYS A 119 27.14 3.95 7.66
N ARG A 120 27.14 5.24 7.35
CA ARG A 120 26.47 6.27 8.15
C ARG A 120 24.95 6.08 8.16
N SER A 121 24.31 5.99 6.99
CA SER A 121 22.85 5.80 6.90
C SER A 121 22.40 4.50 7.58
N LYS A 122 23.20 3.44 7.46
CA LYS A 122 22.96 2.20 8.20
C LYS A 122 23.06 2.40 9.70
N GLN A 123 24.05 3.13 10.19
CA GLN A 123 24.20 3.41 11.61
C GLN A 123 23.05 4.26 12.15
N GLU A 124 22.65 5.32 11.43
CA GLU A 124 21.52 6.19 11.77
C GLU A 124 20.23 5.36 11.91
N SER A 125 19.89 4.55 10.90
CA SER A 125 18.69 3.69 11.00
C SER A 125 18.77 2.61 12.08
N PHE A 126 19.97 2.23 12.53
CA PHE A 126 20.13 1.30 13.64
C PHE A 126 19.81 1.99 14.96
N GLU A 127 20.20 3.26 15.10
CA GLU A 127 19.84 4.09 16.26
C GLU A 127 18.32 4.32 16.28
N ASP A 128 17.70 4.59 15.14
CA ASP A 128 16.23 4.67 15.01
C ASP A 128 15.53 3.37 15.43
N LEU A 129 16.05 2.21 15.00
CA LEU A 129 15.53 0.91 15.42
C LEU A 129 15.65 0.72 16.95
N GLN A 130 16.73 1.19 17.58
CA GLN A 130 16.88 1.13 19.02
C GLN A 130 15.84 2.02 19.74
N VAL A 131 15.57 3.22 19.23
CA VAL A 131 14.51 4.09 19.74
C VAL A 131 13.16 3.41 19.65
N LEU A 132 12.83 2.79 18.51
CA LEU A 132 11.58 2.04 18.33
C LEU A 132 11.47 0.89 19.36
N ILE A 133 12.54 0.12 19.56
CA ILE A 133 12.54 -1.01 20.49
C ILE A 133 12.28 -0.55 21.93
N GLU A 134 12.84 0.58 22.35
CA GLU A 134 12.58 1.11 23.69
C GLU A 134 11.14 1.63 23.81
N ALA A 135 10.63 2.37 22.82
CA ALA A 135 9.25 2.84 22.80
C ALA A 135 8.23 1.68 22.84
N TYR A 136 8.46 0.65 22.03
CA TYR A 136 7.59 -0.54 21.95
C TYR A 136 7.56 -1.37 23.24
N LYS A 137 8.63 -1.33 24.05
CA LYS A 137 8.62 -1.98 25.38
C LYS A 137 7.74 -1.22 26.37
N GLU A 138 7.56 0.09 26.19
CA GLU A 138 6.71 0.91 27.04
C GLU A 138 5.24 0.82 26.62
N ASP A 139 4.97 0.78 25.32
CA ASP A 139 3.63 0.63 24.75
C ASP A 139 3.65 -0.31 23.53
N THR A 140 3.10 -1.52 23.70
CA THR A 140 3.12 -2.56 22.67
C THR A 140 2.05 -2.39 21.61
N ASP A 141 1.11 -1.47 21.77
CA ASP A 141 -0.03 -1.38 20.87
C ASP A 141 0.19 -0.30 19.79
N LYS A 142 1.35 0.37 19.81
CA LYS A 142 1.67 1.53 18.96
C LYS A 142 2.91 1.34 18.09
N LEU A 143 3.27 0.10 17.79
CA LEU A 143 4.52 -0.20 17.07
C LEU A 143 4.61 0.52 15.72
N VAL A 144 3.53 0.47 14.94
CA VAL A 144 3.48 1.07 13.60
C VAL A 144 3.46 2.60 13.68
N GLU A 145 2.68 3.17 14.60
CA GLU A 145 2.65 4.62 14.88
C GLU A 145 4.05 5.14 15.25
N PHE A 146 4.75 4.45 16.15
CA PHE A 146 6.11 4.82 16.53
C PHE A 146 7.10 4.66 15.38
N ALA A 147 7.00 3.59 14.60
CA ALA A 147 7.87 3.37 13.45
C ALA A 147 7.71 4.47 12.39
N TYR A 148 6.47 4.84 12.07
CA TYR A 148 6.16 5.93 11.15
C TYR A 148 6.74 7.27 11.63
N ALA A 149 6.56 7.58 12.92
CA ALA A 149 7.07 8.82 13.50
C ALA A 149 8.60 8.92 13.57
N ILE A 150 9.30 7.78 13.66
CA ILE A 150 10.77 7.72 13.75
C ILE A 150 11.40 7.65 12.34
N SER A 151 10.95 6.70 11.52
CA SER A 151 11.53 6.41 10.21
C SER A 151 10.56 5.61 9.33
N ASP A 152 9.74 6.34 8.58
CA ASP A 152 8.86 5.82 7.54
C ASP A 152 9.63 5.14 6.40
N PHE A 153 10.77 5.67 5.96
CA PHE A 153 11.52 5.13 4.81
C PHE A 153 12.31 3.83 5.06
N VAL A 154 12.63 3.50 6.31
CA VAL A 154 13.44 2.31 6.62
C VAL A 154 12.72 1.36 7.54
N ILE A 155 12.18 1.86 8.66
CA ILE A 155 11.69 1.00 9.72
C ILE A 155 10.28 0.48 9.40
N LEU A 156 9.39 1.33 8.87
CA LEU A 156 8.05 0.92 8.46
C LEU A 156 8.05 -0.23 7.43
N PRO A 157 8.79 -0.16 6.30
CA PRO A 157 8.80 -1.28 5.36
C PRO A 157 9.52 -2.52 5.94
N CYS A 158 10.36 -2.38 6.97
CA CYS A 158 10.87 -3.53 7.72
C CYS A 158 9.80 -4.23 8.57
N ILE A 159 8.82 -3.48 9.11
CA ILE A 159 7.64 -4.06 9.77
C ILE A 159 6.82 -4.85 8.77
N ALA A 160 6.53 -4.27 7.60
CA ALA A 160 5.81 -4.96 6.52
C ALA A 160 6.51 -6.28 6.12
N MET A 161 7.84 -6.26 5.99
CA MET A 161 8.62 -7.47 5.68
C MET A 161 8.64 -8.49 6.83
N PHE A 162 8.57 -8.02 8.08
CA PHE A 162 8.38 -8.92 9.23
C PHE A 162 7.00 -9.59 9.16
N ILE A 163 5.92 -8.83 8.98
CA ILE A 163 4.56 -9.36 8.86
C ILE A 163 4.50 -10.38 7.72
N LYS A 164 5.00 -10.05 6.54
CA LYS A 164 5.11 -11.00 5.42
C LYS A 164 5.81 -12.31 5.83
N SER A 165 6.83 -12.26 6.69
CA SER A 165 7.57 -13.44 7.12
C SER A 165 6.81 -14.36 8.08
N THR A 166 5.66 -13.92 8.60
CA THR A 166 4.77 -14.74 9.44
C THR A 166 3.78 -15.57 8.63
N TYR A 167 3.68 -15.30 7.33
CA TYR A 167 2.87 -16.07 6.38
C TYR A 167 3.67 -17.23 5.78
N ASP A 168 2.97 -18.32 5.46
CA ASP A 168 3.56 -19.50 4.82
C ASP A 168 3.98 -19.24 3.37
N ASP A 169 3.24 -18.38 2.66
CA ASP A 169 3.51 -18.01 1.28
C ASP A 169 3.10 -16.55 0.96
N LEU A 170 3.65 -16.04 -0.15
CA LEU A 170 3.43 -14.67 -0.58
C LEU A 170 2.00 -14.42 -1.08
N GLU A 171 1.38 -15.41 -1.70
CA GLU A 171 0.04 -15.27 -2.31
C GLU A 171 -0.98 -14.97 -1.20
N SER A 172 -0.97 -15.76 -0.13
CA SER A 172 -1.83 -15.58 1.05
C SER A 172 -1.61 -14.22 1.72
N PHE A 173 -0.35 -13.81 1.90
CA PHE A 173 -0.02 -12.49 2.48
C PHE A 173 -0.58 -11.34 1.63
N VAL A 174 -0.43 -11.42 0.31
CA VAL A 174 -0.90 -10.38 -0.61
C VAL A 174 -2.43 -10.33 -0.63
N GLU A 175 -3.10 -11.48 -0.69
CA GLU A 175 -4.57 -11.54 -0.71
C GLU A 175 -5.17 -10.94 0.57
N ASP A 176 -4.62 -11.27 1.74
CA ASP A 176 -5.06 -10.69 3.01
C ASP A 176 -4.79 -9.17 3.05
N SER A 177 -3.59 -8.76 2.66
CA SER A 177 -3.20 -7.35 2.62
C SER A 177 -4.14 -6.52 1.75
N VAL A 178 -4.44 -6.99 0.53
CA VAL A 178 -5.34 -6.28 -0.38
C VAL A 178 -6.78 -6.32 0.12
N THR A 179 -7.23 -7.44 0.70
CA THR A 179 -8.57 -7.54 1.26
C THR A 179 -8.78 -6.51 2.36
N ILE A 180 -7.87 -6.43 3.32
CA ILE A 180 -7.92 -5.45 4.42
C ILE A 180 -7.78 -4.03 3.88
N LEU A 181 -6.86 -3.81 2.95
CA LEU A 181 -6.66 -2.51 2.31
C LEU A 181 -7.97 -1.98 1.70
N MET A 182 -8.69 -2.84 0.98
CA MET A 182 -9.95 -2.46 0.34
C MET A 182 -11.10 -2.29 1.33
N SER A 183 -11.19 -3.10 2.39
CA SER A 183 -12.33 -3.06 3.32
C SER A 183 -12.17 -2.08 4.48
N GLU A 184 -10.96 -1.87 4.97
CA GLU A 184 -10.68 -1.08 6.19
C GLU A 184 -9.84 0.16 5.90
N CYS A 185 -9.02 0.15 4.84
CA CYS A 185 -8.10 1.25 4.54
C CYS A 185 -8.44 2.03 3.27
N GLY A 186 -9.65 1.86 2.72
CA GLY A 186 -10.02 2.52 1.45
C GLY A 186 -9.91 4.05 1.51
N GLU A 187 -10.09 4.65 2.69
CA GLU A 187 -9.90 6.10 2.91
C GLU A 187 -8.42 6.54 2.86
N TYR A 188 -7.48 5.66 3.15
CA TYR A 188 -6.05 5.97 3.11
C TYR A 188 -5.46 5.81 1.71
N LEU A 189 -6.07 4.97 0.87
CA LEU A 189 -5.80 4.96 -0.58
C LEU A 189 -6.14 6.29 -1.25
N THR A 190 -6.98 7.09 -0.61
CA THR A 190 -7.50 8.36 -1.09
C THR A 190 -7.05 9.55 -0.25
N MET A 191 -6.01 9.39 0.58
CA MET A 191 -5.48 10.47 1.44
C MET A 191 -6.54 11.15 2.33
N GLY A 192 -7.53 10.39 2.81
CA GLY A 192 -8.63 10.88 3.65
C GLY A 192 -9.89 11.31 2.89
N GLU A 193 -9.93 11.16 1.56
CA GLU A 193 -11.08 11.52 0.73
C GLU A 193 -12.11 10.37 0.60
N THR A 194 -13.32 10.70 0.14
CA THR A 194 -14.37 9.70 -0.11
C THR A 194 -14.01 8.79 -1.30
N PHE A 195 -13.93 7.48 -1.07
CA PHE A 195 -13.85 6.46 -2.10
C PHE A 195 -15.21 5.74 -2.27
N GLU A 196 -15.45 5.17 -3.44
CA GLU A 196 -16.59 4.27 -3.66
C GLU A 196 -16.13 2.91 -4.18
N GLU A 197 -16.68 1.86 -3.58
CA GLU A 197 -16.52 0.48 -4.02
C GLU A 197 -17.57 0.14 -5.08
N ILE A 198 -17.10 -0.34 -6.23
CA ILE A 198 -17.96 -0.78 -7.33
C ILE A 198 -17.78 -2.27 -7.58
N TYR A 199 -18.91 -2.98 -7.56
CA TYR A 199 -18.98 -4.41 -7.81
C TYR A 199 -19.63 -4.67 -9.16
N LEU A 200 -18.85 -5.17 -10.13
CA LEU A 200 -19.36 -5.47 -11.47
C LEU A 200 -19.45 -6.99 -11.72
N PRO A 201 -20.59 -7.49 -12.22
CA PRO A 201 -20.66 -8.86 -12.72
C PRO A 201 -19.93 -8.99 -14.07
N GLU A 202 -19.00 -9.94 -14.18
CA GLU A 202 -18.24 -10.17 -15.43
C GLU A 202 -18.68 -11.41 -16.20
N ALA A 203 -18.84 -12.54 -15.51
CA ALA A 203 -19.28 -13.83 -16.03
C ALA A 203 -20.05 -14.63 -14.95
N GLU A 204 -20.57 -15.82 -15.26
CA GLU A 204 -21.34 -16.65 -14.32
C GLU A 204 -20.57 -16.84 -12.99
N ASN A 205 -21.07 -16.18 -11.94
CA ASN A 205 -20.56 -16.17 -10.55
C ASN A 205 -19.22 -15.44 -10.30
N GLU A 206 -18.73 -14.61 -11.23
CA GLU A 206 -17.56 -13.73 -11.00
C GLU A 206 -17.99 -12.27 -10.82
N ILE A 207 -17.63 -11.70 -9.67
CA ILE A 207 -17.81 -10.28 -9.34
C ILE A 207 -16.43 -9.64 -9.28
N SER A 208 -16.23 -8.58 -10.04
CA SER A 208 -15.02 -7.76 -9.98
C SER A 208 -15.23 -6.59 -9.03
N HIS A 209 -14.26 -6.41 -8.14
CA HIS A 209 -14.25 -5.35 -7.14
C HIS A 209 -13.31 -4.24 -7.59
N PHE A 210 -13.85 -3.03 -7.72
CA PHE A 210 -13.12 -1.82 -8.07
C PHE A 210 -13.22 -0.79 -6.96
N ILE A 211 -12.15 -0.06 -6.74
CA ILE A 211 -12.15 1.19 -5.96
C ILE A 211 -12.00 2.34 -6.94
N ILE A 212 -12.87 3.34 -6.81
CA ILE A 212 -12.80 4.59 -7.56
C ILE A 212 -12.59 5.72 -6.58
N TYR A 213 -11.64 6.59 -6.89
CA TYR A 213 -11.40 7.80 -6.11
C TYR A 213 -11.38 9.06 -6.97
N ASN A 214 -11.71 10.19 -6.35
CA ASN A 214 -11.74 11.52 -6.92
C ASN A 214 -10.78 12.47 -6.18
N PRO A 215 -9.65 12.89 -6.77
CA PRO A 215 -8.65 13.76 -6.14
C PRO A 215 -9.01 15.27 -6.18
N VAL A 216 -10.23 15.66 -6.58
CA VAL A 216 -10.60 17.09 -6.77
C VAL A 216 -11.34 17.69 -5.57
N ASN A 217 -11.59 16.94 -4.50
CA ASN A 217 -12.19 17.54 -3.29
C ASN A 217 -11.21 18.43 -2.50
N ASP A 218 -9.90 18.37 -2.80
CA ASP A 218 -8.86 19.14 -2.10
C ASP A 218 -8.69 20.62 -2.51
N LEU A 219 -9.37 21.11 -3.54
CA LEU A 219 -9.21 22.53 -3.96
C LEU A 219 -10.32 23.47 -3.48
N GLU A 220 -11.43 22.96 -2.96
CA GLU A 220 -12.53 23.83 -2.49
C GLU A 220 -12.44 24.19 -1.00
N GLU A 221 -11.64 23.48 -0.20
CA GLU A 221 -11.48 23.78 1.24
C GLU A 221 -10.30 24.71 1.57
N CYS A 222 -9.37 24.95 0.65
CA CYS A 222 -8.25 25.89 0.86
C CYS A 222 -8.59 27.38 0.58
N ASP A 223 -9.78 27.68 0.04
CA ASP A 223 -10.20 29.06 -0.30
C ASP A 223 -11.16 29.68 0.73
N GLN A 224 -11.28 29.10 1.93
CA GLN A 224 -12.08 29.65 3.04
C GLN A 224 -11.31 29.80 4.37
N GLU A 225 -10.13 30.43 4.36
CA GLU A 225 -9.57 31.10 5.56
C GLU A 225 -8.92 32.46 5.25
#